data_AF-A0A933MRP2-F1
#
_entry.id   AF-A0A933MRP2-F1
#
_cell.length_a   1.000
_cell.length_b   1.000
_cell.length_c   1.000
_cell.angle_alpha   90.00
_cell.angle_beta   90.00
_cell.angle_gamma   90.00
#
_symmetry.space_group_name_H-M   'P 1'
#
loop_
_entity.id
_entity.type
_entity.pdbx_description
1 polymer ?
#
loop_
_entity_poly.entity_id
_entity_poly.type
_entity_poly.pdbx_seq_one_letter_code
_entity_poly.pdbx_strand_id
1 'polypeptide(L)'
;MFNRAGYLYPFAAIVEQETLKTALILNAVNPDIGGVLIRGASGTAKSTAVRGLAALLPDVTVVADCPYRCDPHEPRTQCDRCAERLAAGEALPTANRPLRLINLPLNATEDRVAGTLDISRALREGIRALEPGLLAEANRGILYIDEINLLDDHIIDLLLDAAALGVNVVEREGISVSHPARFLLIGTMNPEEGELRPQIADRIGLHLEIAPLTDPEQRVEVIKRRELFFADPAAFSKSYEDAQEELRRAVVRAKKLLPAVKADERLYRAVARLTVKLEVESHRADITMMQCAKALAALDGRTEVEAHDVWRASTLTLGHRLPHDPFVAGPALDPMALRRNLEDMLEEPIDLKKKALTKTQRASSLAARS
;
A
#
# COMPACT_ATOMS: atom_id res chain seq x y z
N MET A 1 14.17 -25.99 -2.47
CA MET A 1 13.39 -24.73 -2.51
C MET A 1 13.55 -24.08 -1.14
N PHE A 2 14.32 -23.00 -1.00
CA PHE A 2 14.52 -22.33 0.30
C PHE A 2 13.16 -21.81 0.79
N ASN A 3 12.65 -22.34 1.91
CA ASN A 3 11.40 -21.89 2.50
C ASN A 3 11.62 -20.51 3.16
N ARG A 4 11.45 -19.44 2.38
CA ARG A 4 11.63 -18.04 2.84
C ARG A 4 10.67 -17.65 3.97
N ALA A 5 9.52 -18.32 4.12
CA ALA A 5 8.49 -17.92 5.08
C ALA A 5 8.94 -18.04 6.54
N GLY A 6 9.82 -18.98 6.88
CA GLY A 6 10.36 -19.15 8.25
C GLY A 6 11.45 -18.14 8.63
N TYR A 7 11.90 -17.29 7.70
CA TYR A 7 13.01 -16.35 7.89
C TYR A 7 12.59 -14.89 7.68
N LEU A 8 11.29 -14.61 7.54
CA LEU A 8 10.77 -13.25 7.47
C LEU A 8 10.30 -12.81 8.85
N TYR A 9 10.70 -11.60 9.25
CA TYR A 9 10.26 -11.04 10.51
C TYR A 9 8.73 -10.82 10.48
N PRO A 10 7.96 -11.37 11.43
CA PRO A 10 6.51 -11.24 11.44
C PRO A 10 6.07 -9.76 11.52
N PHE A 11 5.25 -9.32 10.58
CA PHE A 11 4.57 -8.01 10.61
C PHE A 11 3.93 -7.64 11.97
N ALA A 12 3.23 -8.58 12.61
CA ALA A 12 2.63 -8.39 13.93
C ALA A 12 3.66 -8.13 15.05
N ALA A 13 4.90 -8.60 14.89
CA ALA A 13 5.98 -8.46 15.87
C ALA A 13 6.70 -7.11 15.80
N ILE A 14 6.38 -6.25 14.84
CA ILE A 14 6.95 -4.90 14.73
C ILE A 14 6.45 -4.05 15.90
N VAL A 15 7.37 -3.42 16.62
CA VAL A 15 7.07 -2.65 17.84
C VAL A 15 6.62 -1.24 17.48
N GLU A 16 5.49 -0.79 18.06
CA GLU A 16 5.09 0.63 18.15
C GLU A 16 5.22 1.45 16.85
N GLN A 17 4.70 0.90 15.74
CA GLN A 17 4.62 1.56 14.44
C GLN A 17 3.20 1.46 13.87
N GLU A 18 2.20 1.78 14.69
CA GLU A 18 0.79 1.56 14.36
C GLU A 18 0.34 2.38 13.13
N THR A 19 0.87 3.60 12.96
CA THR A 19 0.59 4.42 11.77
C THR A 19 1.12 3.76 10.49
N LEU A 20 2.36 3.26 10.51
CA LEU A 20 2.93 2.52 9.38
C LEU A 20 2.13 1.26 9.08
N LYS A 21 1.88 0.43 10.10
CA LYS A 21 1.13 -0.81 9.93
C LYS A 21 -0.26 -0.55 9.36
N THR A 22 -0.94 0.46 9.89
CA THR A 22 -2.28 0.87 9.46
C THR A 22 -2.26 1.28 8.00
N ALA A 23 -1.38 2.19 7.59
CA ALA A 23 -1.33 2.65 6.20
C ALA A 23 -0.99 1.54 5.19
N LEU A 24 -0.05 0.65 5.53
CA LEU A 24 0.26 -0.53 4.74
C LEU A 24 -0.95 -1.48 4.61
N ILE A 25 -1.68 -1.72 5.69
CA ILE A 25 -2.91 -2.52 5.69
C ILE A 25 -4.00 -1.84 4.86
N LEU A 26 -4.21 -0.53 5.03
CA LEU A 26 -5.24 0.22 4.32
C LEU A 26 -5.01 0.18 2.81
N ASN A 27 -3.77 0.39 2.36
CA ASN A 27 -3.43 0.29 0.96
C ASN A 27 -3.58 -1.14 0.43
N ALA A 28 -3.27 -2.16 1.24
CA ALA A 28 -3.52 -3.53 0.87
C ALA A 28 -5.02 -3.87 0.78
N VAL A 29 -5.88 -3.27 1.61
CA VAL A 29 -7.35 -3.41 1.59
C VAL A 29 -7.94 -2.71 0.38
N ASN A 30 -7.51 -1.48 0.11
CA ASN A 30 -7.99 -0.65 -0.99
C ASN A 30 -6.81 -0.11 -1.82
N PRO A 31 -6.42 -0.81 -2.90
CA PRO A 31 -5.34 -0.36 -3.79
C PRO A 31 -5.60 1.01 -4.43
N ASP A 32 -6.87 1.40 -4.62
CA ASP A 32 -7.29 2.66 -5.22
C ASP A 32 -6.91 3.90 -4.38
N ILE A 33 -6.38 3.68 -3.17
CA ILE A 33 -5.75 4.75 -2.38
C ILE A 33 -4.52 5.31 -3.11
N GLY A 34 -3.80 4.54 -3.95
CA GLY A 34 -2.69 5.08 -4.75
C GLY A 34 -1.30 4.95 -4.14
N GLY A 35 -1.07 3.94 -3.30
CA GLY A 35 0.24 3.58 -2.76
C GLY A 35 0.60 4.24 -1.42
N VAL A 36 1.81 3.94 -0.94
CA VAL A 36 2.33 4.41 0.35
C VAL A 36 3.77 4.91 0.21
N LEU A 37 4.01 6.15 0.63
CA LEU A 37 5.35 6.71 0.80
C LEU A 37 5.71 6.75 2.28
N ILE A 38 6.87 6.16 2.60
CA ILE A 38 7.39 6.09 3.96
C ILE A 38 8.67 6.92 4.07
N ARG A 39 8.56 8.09 4.69
CA ARG A 39 9.68 8.97 5.03
C ARG A 39 10.23 8.62 6.41
N GLY A 40 11.54 8.63 6.58
CA GLY A 40 12.15 8.48 7.91
C GLY A 40 13.61 8.08 7.84
N ALA A 41 14.31 8.14 8.96
CA ALA A 41 15.72 7.78 9.04
C ALA A 41 15.96 6.30 8.69
N SER A 42 17.21 5.97 8.35
CA SER A 42 17.67 4.60 8.21
C SER A 42 17.51 3.82 9.53
N GLY A 43 17.29 2.51 9.45
CA GLY A 43 17.13 1.65 10.64
C GLY A 43 15.73 1.68 11.31
N THR A 44 14.75 2.39 10.75
CA THR A 44 13.36 2.47 11.29
C THR A 44 12.44 1.32 10.86
N ALA A 45 13.00 0.15 10.49
CA ALA A 45 12.25 -1.07 10.12
C ALA A 45 11.29 -0.96 8.90
N LYS A 46 11.44 0.07 8.05
CA LYS A 46 10.60 0.29 6.85
C LYS A 46 10.56 -0.92 5.91
N SER A 47 11.72 -1.40 5.47
CA SER A 47 11.82 -2.57 4.59
C SER A 47 11.36 -3.88 5.25
N THR A 48 11.57 -4.00 6.57
CA THR A 48 11.07 -5.12 7.39
C THR A 48 9.54 -5.16 7.39
N ALA A 49 8.88 -4.00 7.55
CA ALA A 49 7.43 -3.89 7.53
C ALA A 49 6.83 -4.28 6.18
N VAL A 50 7.42 -3.85 5.07
CA VAL A 50 6.95 -4.20 3.72
C VAL A 50 7.09 -5.69 3.46
N ARG A 51 8.23 -6.29 3.83
CA ARG A 51 8.45 -7.75 3.69
C ARG A 51 7.51 -8.55 4.57
N GLY A 52 7.28 -8.10 5.81
CA GLY A 52 6.31 -8.70 6.73
C GLY A 52 4.88 -8.62 6.17
N LEU A 53 4.49 -7.49 5.58
CA LEU A 53 3.19 -7.32 4.94
C LEU A 53 3.02 -8.32 3.78
N ALA A 54 4.02 -8.47 2.91
CA ALA A 54 3.96 -9.39 1.79
C ALA A 54 3.73 -10.85 2.23
N ALA A 55 4.29 -11.26 3.38
CA ALA A 55 4.07 -12.58 3.97
C ALA A 55 2.72 -12.70 4.73
N LEU A 56 2.19 -11.58 5.22
CA LEU A 56 0.89 -11.51 5.89
C LEU A 56 -0.26 -11.69 4.89
N LEU A 57 -0.18 -11.06 3.72
CA LEU A 57 -1.27 -11.03 2.74
C LEU A 57 -1.61 -12.45 2.21
N PRO A 58 -2.90 -12.72 1.94
CA PRO A 58 -3.33 -14.03 1.45
C PRO A 58 -2.80 -14.30 0.03
N ASP A 59 -2.74 -15.58 -0.32
CA ASP A 59 -2.50 -16.02 -1.69
C ASP A 59 -3.53 -15.44 -2.66
N VAL A 60 -3.08 -15.25 -3.91
CA VAL A 60 -3.90 -14.76 -5.02
C VAL A 60 -4.20 -15.89 -5.98
N THR A 61 -5.46 -16.00 -6.42
CA THR A 61 -5.86 -16.93 -7.49
C THR A 61 -5.50 -16.33 -8.83
N VAL A 62 -4.67 -17.01 -9.62
CA VAL A 62 -4.12 -16.53 -10.90
C VAL A 62 -4.40 -17.52 -12.01
N VAL A 63 -4.38 -17.05 -13.26
CA VAL A 63 -4.29 -17.93 -14.44
C VAL A 63 -2.92 -18.61 -14.43
N ALA A 64 -2.91 -19.95 -14.36
CA ALA A 64 -1.73 -20.76 -14.03
C ALA A 64 -0.61 -20.68 -15.07
N ASP A 65 -0.97 -20.48 -16.35
CA ASP A 65 -0.08 -20.44 -17.51
C ASP A 65 0.07 -19.03 -18.11
N CYS A 66 -0.35 -18.00 -17.37
CA CYS A 66 -0.21 -16.60 -17.76
C CYS A 66 1.04 -15.97 -17.13
N PRO A 67 1.95 -15.37 -17.91
CA PRO A 67 3.15 -14.72 -17.38
C PRO A 67 2.81 -13.51 -16.49
N TYR A 68 1.69 -12.84 -16.77
CA TYR A 68 1.23 -11.66 -16.02
C TYR A 68 0.36 -12.01 -14.81
N ARG A 69 0.10 -13.29 -14.53
CA ARG A 69 -0.68 -13.74 -13.35
C ARG A 69 -2.09 -13.12 -13.27
N CYS A 70 -2.75 -12.98 -14.41
CA CYS A 70 -4.08 -12.38 -14.53
C CYS A 70 -5.11 -12.99 -13.58
N ASP A 71 -6.11 -12.20 -13.19
CA ASP A 71 -7.23 -12.69 -12.40
C ASP A 71 -8.19 -13.50 -13.29
N PRO A 72 -8.43 -14.79 -13.01
CA PRO A 72 -9.36 -15.58 -13.81
C PRO A 72 -10.83 -15.13 -13.67
N HIS A 73 -11.17 -14.32 -12.66
CA HIS A 73 -12.55 -13.90 -12.37
C HIS A 73 -12.86 -12.44 -12.72
N GLU A 74 -11.87 -11.64 -13.13
CA GLU A 74 -12.06 -10.23 -13.50
C GLU A 74 -11.52 -9.95 -14.91
N PRO A 75 -12.37 -10.11 -15.95
CA PRO A 75 -11.99 -9.96 -17.35
C PRO A 75 -11.37 -8.59 -17.68
N ARG A 76 -11.80 -7.51 -17.01
CA ARG A 76 -11.30 -6.15 -17.27
C ARG A 76 -9.84 -5.94 -16.84
N THR A 77 -9.26 -6.91 -16.15
CA THR A 77 -7.86 -6.86 -15.66
C THR A 77 -6.98 -7.95 -16.25
N GLN A 78 -7.49 -8.65 -17.26
CA GLN A 78 -6.78 -9.70 -17.98
C GLN A 78 -5.92 -9.10 -19.09
N CYS A 79 -4.83 -9.79 -19.45
CA CYS A 79 -4.10 -9.49 -20.68
C CYS A 79 -4.91 -9.99 -21.89
N ASP A 80 -4.58 -9.49 -23.07
CA ASP A 80 -5.27 -9.83 -24.33
C ASP A 80 -5.40 -11.34 -24.52
N ARG A 81 -4.33 -12.11 -24.27
CA ARG A 81 -4.36 -13.59 -24.37
C ARG A 81 -5.40 -14.23 -23.45
N CYS A 82 -5.51 -13.79 -22.20
CA CYS A 82 -6.46 -14.38 -21.26
C CYS A 82 -7.89 -13.95 -21.61
N ALA A 83 -8.06 -12.68 -22.01
CA ALA A 83 -9.35 -12.14 -22.43
C ALA A 83 -9.89 -12.84 -23.69
N GLU A 84 -9.05 -13.06 -24.70
CA GLU A 84 -9.39 -13.78 -25.94
C GLU A 84 -9.81 -15.23 -25.66
N ARG A 85 -9.04 -15.96 -24.84
CA ARG A 85 -9.36 -17.35 -24.45
C ARG A 85 -10.70 -17.43 -23.73
N LEU A 86 -10.95 -16.49 -22.80
CA LEU A 86 -12.21 -16.42 -22.09
C LEU A 86 -13.37 -16.07 -23.03
N ALA A 87 -13.17 -15.14 -23.97
CA ALA A 87 -14.16 -14.78 -24.98
C ALA A 87 -14.48 -15.96 -25.94
N ALA A 88 -13.50 -16.82 -26.20
CA ALA A 88 -13.66 -18.07 -26.96
C ALA A 88 -14.36 -19.19 -26.16
N GLY A 89 -14.74 -18.94 -24.90
CA GLY A 89 -15.40 -19.93 -24.04
C GLY A 89 -14.45 -20.97 -23.43
N GLU A 90 -13.13 -20.73 -23.48
CA GLU A 90 -12.13 -21.60 -22.86
C GLU A 90 -12.13 -21.43 -21.34
N ALA A 91 -12.03 -22.54 -20.61
CA ALA A 91 -11.79 -22.52 -19.17
C ALA A 91 -10.31 -22.21 -18.88
N LEU A 92 -10.04 -21.04 -18.31
CA LEU A 92 -8.67 -20.66 -17.91
C LEU A 92 -8.18 -21.55 -16.74
N PRO A 93 -6.99 -22.16 -16.83
CA PRO A 93 -6.45 -22.95 -15.73
C PRO A 93 -6.13 -22.03 -14.55
N THR A 94 -6.55 -22.39 -13.34
CA THR A 94 -6.35 -21.56 -12.14
C THR A 94 -5.36 -22.17 -11.17
N ALA A 95 -4.62 -21.33 -10.46
CA ALA A 95 -3.73 -21.74 -9.37
C ALA A 95 -3.72 -20.68 -8.27
N ASN A 96 -3.63 -21.10 -7.01
CA ASN A 96 -3.32 -20.18 -5.91
C ASN A 96 -1.80 -20.02 -5.79
N ARG A 97 -1.35 -18.77 -5.72
CA ARG A 97 0.06 -18.44 -5.62
C ARG A 97 0.27 -17.36 -4.56
N PRO A 98 1.41 -17.39 -3.84
CA PRO A 98 1.75 -16.31 -2.92
C PRO A 98 1.88 -14.99 -3.66
N LEU A 99 1.58 -13.92 -2.95
CA LEU A 99 1.77 -12.56 -3.42
C LEU A 99 3.27 -12.32 -3.70
N ARG A 100 3.59 -11.61 -4.79
CA ARG A 100 4.97 -11.28 -5.15
C ARG A 100 5.33 -9.92 -4.59
N LEU A 101 6.47 -9.86 -3.89
CA LEU A 101 7.15 -8.62 -3.53
C LEU A 101 8.32 -8.43 -4.50
N ILE A 102 8.20 -7.44 -5.38
CA ILE A 102 9.23 -7.08 -6.35
C ILE A 102 9.94 -5.83 -5.83
N ASN A 103 11.27 -5.89 -5.74
CA ASN A 103 12.07 -4.72 -5.41
C ASN A 103 12.57 -4.10 -6.71
N LEU A 104 12.35 -2.81 -6.91
CA LEU A 104 12.91 -2.06 -8.01
C LEU A 104 14.28 -1.51 -7.59
N PRO A 105 15.37 -1.91 -8.27
CA PRO A 105 16.68 -1.37 -7.98
C PRO A 105 16.83 0.04 -8.55
N LEU A 106 17.59 0.90 -7.87
CA LEU A 106 17.80 2.30 -8.27
C LEU A 106 18.40 2.46 -9.68
N ASN A 107 19.23 1.50 -10.09
CA ASN A 107 19.90 1.47 -11.39
C ASN A 107 19.14 0.62 -12.42
N ALA A 108 17.84 0.41 -12.25
CA ALA A 108 17.03 -0.32 -13.23
C ALA A 108 16.93 0.49 -14.53
N THR A 109 17.20 -0.17 -15.66
CA THR A 109 16.90 0.40 -16.97
C THR A 109 15.40 0.39 -17.25
N GLU A 110 14.93 1.30 -18.10
CA GLU A 110 13.53 1.33 -18.58
C GLU A 110 13.08 -0.05 -19.07
N ASP A 111 13.89 -0.69 -19.92
CA ASP A 111 13.66 -2.03 -20.45
C ASP A 111 13.49 -3.11 -19.36
N ARG A 112 14.22 -3.00 -18.24
CA ARG A 112 14.07 -3.93 -17.13
C ARG A 112 12.77 -3.70 -16.38
N VAL A 113 12.32 -2.45 -16.27
CA VAL A 113 11.10 -2.07 -15.55
C VAL A 113 9.86 -2.38 -16.39
N ALA A 114 9.80 -1.84 -17.61
CA ALA A 114 8.68 -1.93 -18.53
C ALA A 114 8.61 -3.30 -19.23
N GLY A 115 9.77 -3.88 -19.57
CA GLY A 115 9.89 -5.04 -20.44
C GLY A 115 10.48 -4.68 -21.80
N THR A 116 11.02 -5.68 -22.49
CA THR A 116 11.67 -5.54 -23.79
C THR A 116 10.79 -6.11 -24.89
N LEU A 117 10.78 -5.46 -26.06
CA LEU A 117 10.06 -5.95 -27.23
C LEU A 117 11.05 -6.56 -28.23
N ASP A 118 10.98 -7.87 -28.46
CA ASP A 118 11.74 -8.51 -29.55
C ASP A 118 11.08 -8.18 -30.90
N ILE A 119 11.62 -7.19 -31.61
CA ILE A 119 11.07 -6.72 -32.90
C ILE A 119 10.95 -7.86 -33.92
N SER A 120 11.93 -8.77 -33.97
CA SER A 120 11.94 -9.87 -34.93
C SER A 120 10.83 -10.87 -34.65
N ARG A 121 10.52 -11.12 -33.37
CA ARG A 121 9.35 -11.91 -32.98
C ARG A 121 8.06 -11.11 -33.09
N ALA A 122 8.07 -9.80 -32.86
CA ALA A 122 6.87 -8.97 -32.91
C ALA A 122 6.27 -8.91 -34.32
N LEU A 123 7.13 -8.81 -35.34
CA LEU A 123 6.73 -8.83 -36.74
C LEU A 123 6.20 -10.20 -37.21
N ARG A 124 6.61 -11.30 -36.56
CA ARG A 124 6.22 -12.68 -36.94
C ARG A 124 5.06 -13.25 -36.12
N GLU A 125 5.05 -12.97 -34.82
CA GLU A 125 4.18 -13.56 -33.80
C GLU A 125 3.25 -12.53 -33.13
N GLY A 126 3.37 -11.24 -33.49
CA GLY A 126 2.60 -10.14 -32.91
C GLY A 126 2.97 -9.87 -31.45
N ILE A 127 1.96 -9.72 -30.60
CA ILE A 127 2.05 -9.38 -29.16
C ILE A 127 2.91 -10.38 -28.33
N ARG A 128 3.25 -11.55 -28.89
CA ARG A 128 4.00 -12.64 -28.23
C ARG A 128 5.51 -12.38 -28.06
N ALA A 129 5.96 -11.21 -28.49
CA ALA A 129 7.36 -10.82 -28.47
C ALA A 129 7.77 -9.95 -27.28
N LEU A 130 6.82 -9.58 -26.41
CA LEU A 130 7.12 -8.83 -25.21
C LEU A 130 7.72 -9.77 -24.15
N GLU A 131 8.96 -9.48 -23.73
CA GLU A 131 9.56 -10.09 -22.56
C GLU A 131 9.11 -9.31 -21.30
N PRO A 132 8.49 -9.98 -20.32
CA PRO A 132 7.97 -9.31 -19.12
C PRO A 132 9.06 -8.58 -18.31
N GLY A 133 8.82 -7.30 -18.02
CA GLY A 133 9.63 -6.51 -17.08
C GLY A 133 9.19 -6.67 -15.62
N LEU A 134 9.77 -5.86 -14.73
CA LEU A 134 9.43 -5.85 -13.30
C LEU A 134 7.96 -5.50 -13.05
N LEU A 135 7.35 -4.63 -13.87
CA LEU A 135 5.94 -4.27 -13.73
C LEU A 135 4.99 -5.45 -14.01
N ALA A 136 5.34 -6.30 -14.98
CA ALA A 136 4.60 -7.52 -15.25
C ALA A 136 4.71 -8.52 -14.08
N GLU A 137 5.91 -8.64 -13.49
CA GLU A 137 6.13 -9.49 -12.32
C GLU A 137 5.41 -8.98 -11.05
N ALA A 138 5.28 -7.65 -10.93
CA ALA A 138 4.62 -6.99 -9.82
C ALA A 138 3.09 -7.05 -9.92
N ASN A 139 2.51 -7.41 -11.07
CA ASN A 139 1.06 -7.49 -11.23
C ASN A 139 0.41 -8.38 -10.15
N ARG A 140 -0.61 -7.82 -9.50
CA ARG A 140 -1.32 -8.36 -8.32
C ARG A 140 -0.38 -8.66 -7.14
N GLY A 141 0.67 -7.86 -7.02
CA GLY A 141 1.71 -7.93 -6.01
C GLY A 141 2.02 -6.58 -5.38
N ILE A 142 3.21 -6.48 -4.80
CA ILE A 142 3.78 -5.26 -4.23
C ILE A 142 5.01 -4.89 -5.06
N LEU A 143 5.07 -3.63 -5.48
CA LEU A 143 6.28 -3.02 -6.01
C LEU A 143 6.90 -2.14 -4.92
N TYR A 144 8.05 -2.56 -4.41
CA TYR A 144 8.81 -1.83 -3.39
C TYR A 144 9.98 -1.11 -4.02
N ILE A 145 10.14 0.16 -3.66
CA ILE A 145 11.24 1.00 -4.10
C ILE A 145 11.92 1.55 -2.85
N ASP A 146 13.19 1.22 -2.67
CA ASP A 146 14.01 1.91 -1.67
C ASP A 146 14.54 3.21 -2.24
N GLU A 147 14.59 4.25 -1.42
CA GLU A 147 15.10 5.58 -1.80
C GLU A 147 14.47 6.11 -3.10
N ILE A 148 13.12 6.15 -3.15
CA ILE A 148 12.35 6.53 -4.35
C ILE A 148 12.72 7.91 -4.91
N ASN A 149 13.27 8.80 -4.07
CA ASN A 149 13.78 10.11 -4.47
C ASN A 149 15.02 10.05 -5.39
N LEU A 150 15.72 8.92 -5.42
CA LEU A 150 16.93 8.72 -6.22
C LEU A 150 16.65 8.07 -7.58
N LEU A 151 15.38 7.75 -7.89
CA LEU A 151 15.02 7.19 -9.18
C LEU A 151 15.13 8.22 -10.31
N ASP A 152 15.47 7.72 -11.50
CA ASP A 152 15.46 8.49 -12.72
C ASP A 152 14.04 8.92 -13.13
N ASP A 153 13.93 10.11 -13.72
CA ASP A 153 12.63 10.75 -14.06
C ASP A 153 11.76 9.88 -14.97
N HIS A 154 12.35 9.31 -16.01
CA HIS A 154 11.64 8.45 -16.95
C HIS A 154 11.06 7.19 -16.29
N ILE A 155 11.76 6.62 -15.29
CA ILE A 155 11.25 5.48 -14.53
C ILE A 155 10.09 5.92 -13.64
N ILE A 156 10.21 7.06 -12.97
CA ILE A 156 9.14 7.60 -12.11
C ILE A 156 7.85 7.79 -12.91
N ASP A 157 7.92 8.42 -14.07
CA ASP A 157 6.73 8.68 -14.91
C ASP A 157 6.06 7.36 -15.32
N LEU A 158 6.85 6.41 -15.81
CA LEU A 158 6.37 5.08 -16.19
C LEU A 158 5.72 4.33 -15.02
N LEU A 159 6.31 4.41 -13.82
CA LEU A 159 5.78 3.77 -12.62
C LEU A 159 4.46 4.40 -12.16
N LEU A 160 4.38 5.73 -12.14
CA LEU A 160 3.20 6.45 -11.70
C LEU A 160 2.04 6.30 -12.68
N ASP A 161 2.31 6.23 -13.98
CA ASP A 161 1.30 5.95 -15.01
C ASP A 161 0.80 4.51 -14.90
N ALA A 162 1.69 3.53 -14.76
CA ALA A 162 1.30 2.13 -14.58
C ALA A 162 0.50 1.92 -13.27
N ALA A 163 0.89 2.58 -12.18
CA ALA A 163 0.17 2.51 -10.90
C ALA A 163 -1.23 3.14 -11.00
N ALA A 164 -1.39 4.22 -11.75
CA ALA A 164 -2.67 4.90 -11.92
C ALA A 164 -3.63 4.17 -12.88
N LEU A 165 -3.12 3.70 -14.02
CA LEU A 165 -3.91 3.03 -15.06
C LEU A 165 -4.13 1.54 -14.76
N GLY A 166 -3.24 0.93 -13.96
CA GLY A 166 -3.22 -0.51 -13.71
C GLY A 166 -2.78 -1.33 -14.93
N VAL A 167 -2.20 -0.68 -15.93
CA VAL A 167 -1.74 -1.25 -17.19
C VAL A 167 -0.40 -0.61 -17.51
N ASN A 168 0.58 -1.41 -17.91
CA ASN A 168 1.83 -0.94 -18.47
C ASN A 168 1.75 -0.98 -19.99
N VAL A 169 2.20 0.07 -20.66
CA VAL A 169 2.24 0.19 -22.11
C VAL A 169 3.69 0.32 -22.53
N VAL A 170 4.13 -0.54 -23.44
CA VAL A 170 5.49 -0.58 -23.99
C VAL A 170 5.41 -0.21 -25.46
N GLU A 171 6.00 0.92 -25.82
CA GLU A 171 6.01 1.44 -27.18
C GLU A 171 7.43 1.52 -27.74
N ARG A 172 7.69 0.81 -28.84
CA ARG A 172 8.99 0.83 -29.55
C ARG A 172 8.76 0.75 -31.06
N GLU A 173 9.43 1.61 -31.83
CA GLU A 173 9.43 1.57 -33.31
C GLU A 173 8.01 1.52 -33.95
N GLY A 174 7.04 2.21 -33.35
CA GLY A 174 5.65 2.26 -33.82
C GLY A 174 4.77 1.05 -33.44
N ILE A 175 5.29 0.11 -32.65
CA ILE A 175 4.53 -1.00 -32.06
C ILE A 175 4.22 -0.66 -30.60
N SER A 176 2.94 -0.74 -30.23
CA SER A 176 2.46 -0.54 -28.85
C SER A 176 1.88 -1.86 -28.33
N VAL A 177 2.41 -2.35 -27.22
CA VAL A 177 1.92 -3.54 -26.52
C VAL A 177 1.60 -3.16 -25.09
N SER A 178 0.48 -3.66 -24.56
CA SER A 178 0.10 -3.40 -23.16
C SER A 178 -0.10 -4.69 -22.37
N HIS A 179 0.11 -4.61 -21.06
CA HIS A 179 -0.21 -5.71 -20.16
C HIS A 179 -0.69 -5.20 -18.79
N PRO A 180 -1.47 -6.00 -18.04
CA PRO A 180 -1.89 -5.64 -16.69
C PRO A 180 -0.69 -5.42 -15.75
N ALA A 181 -0.75 -4.37 -14.96
CA ALA A 181 0.27 -3.97 -13.99
C ALA A 181 -0.39 -3.33 -12.74
N ARG A 182 -1.32 -4.04 -12.10
CA ARG A 182 -2.00 -3.59 -10.87
C ARG A 182 -1.21 -4.05 -9.65
N PHE A 183 -0.46 -3.16 -9.02
CA PHE A 183 0.36 -3.49 -7.86
C PHE A 183 0.19 -2.47 -6.74
N LEU A 184 0.53 -2.87 -5.51
CA LEU A 184 0.65 -1.96 -4.39
C LEU A 184 2.02 -1.27 -4.48
N LEU A 185 2.03 0.03 -4.76
CA LEU A 185 3.25 0.83 -4.80
C LEU A 185 3.65 1.23 -3.37
N ILE A 186 4.85 0.83 -2.95
CA ILE A 186 5.42 1.25 -1.66
C ILE A 186 6.81 1.83 -1.89
N GLY A 187 6.95 3.13 -1.65
CA GLY A 187 8.23 3.83 -1.69
C GLY A 187 8.73 4.15 -0.29
N THR A 188 10.03 4.00 -0.05
CA THR A 188 10.70 4.56 1.11
C THR A 188 11.62 5.69 0.67
N MET A 189 11.85 6.65 1.56
CA MET A 189 12.91 7.64 1.36
C MET A 189 13.53 8.08 2.68
N ASN A 190 14.75 8.60 2.58
CA ASN A 190 15.42 9.35 3.62
C ASN A 190 15.42 10.84 3.23
N PRO A 191 14.79 11.73 4.01
CA PRO A 191 14.77 13.16 3.68
C PRO A 191 16.17 13.80 3.64
N GLU A 192 17.18 13.19 4.29
CA GLU A 192 18.57 13.68 4.25
C GLU A 192 19.25 13.46 2.89
N GLU A 193 18.76 12.52 2.06
CA GLU A 193 19.37 12.15 0.78
C GLU A 193 18.79 12.93 -0.41
N GLY A 194 17.79 13.78 -0.17
CA GLY A 194 17.21 14.64 -1.19
C GLY A 194 15.71 14.86 -1.02
N GLU A 195 15.21 15.88 -1.70
CA GLU A 195 13.79 16.20 -1.71
C GLU A 195 13.00 15.26 -2.63
N LEU A 196 11.73 15.07 -2.28
CA LEU A 196 10.82 14.30 -3.14
C LEU A 196 10.32 15.19 -4.28
N ARG A 197 10.35 14.65 -5.49
CA ARG A 197 9.77 15.32 -6.66
C ARG A 197 8.26 15.53 -6.49
N PRO A 198 7.72 16.70 -6.88
CA PRO A 198 6.28 17.00 -6.73
C PRO A 198 5.35 15.98 -7.40
N GLN A 199 5.76 15.37 -8.52
CA GLN A 199 4.99 14.36 -9.25
C GLN A 199 4.73 13.12 -8.38
N ILE A 200 5.75 12.66 -7.64
CA ILE A 200 5.63 11.52 -6.72
C ILE A 200 4.78 11.92 -5.52
N ALA A 201 5.00 13.14 -5.02
CA ALA A 201 4.25 13.68 -3.89
C ALA A 201 2.74 13.65 -4.19
N ASP A 202 2.28 14.30 -5.25
CA ASP A 202 0.85 14.37 -5.56
C ASP A 202 0.20 13.02 -5.88
N ARG A 203 0.92 12.12 -6.56
CA ARG A 203 0.33 10.87 -7.08
C ARG A 203 0.33 9.71 -6.08
N ILE A 204 1.18 9.73 -5.05
CA ILE A 204 1.12 8.72 -3.99
C ILE A 204 -0.02 9.05 -3.01
N GLY A 205 -0.76 8.01 -2.61
CA GLY A 205 -1.94 8.15 -1.77
C GLY A 205 -1.63 8.52 -0.32
N LEU A 206 -0.86 7.65 0.35
CA LEU A 206 -0.57 7.77 1.78
C LEU A 206 0.86 8.20 2.00
N HIS A 207 1.06 9.17 2.89
CA HIS A 207 2.37 9.69 3.23
C HIS A 207 2.58 9.62 4.72
N LEU A 208 3.67 9.00 5.11
CA LEU A 208 3.99 8.68 6.48
C LEU A 208 5.36 9.24 6.80
N GLU A 209 5.46 9.86 7.97
CA GLU A 209 6.73 10.19 8.57
C GLU A 209 6.97 9.26 9.77
N ILE A 210 8.07 8.53 9.72
CA ILE A 210 8.47 7.60 10.76
C ILE A 210 9.63 8.21 11.52
N ALA A 211 9.32 8.63 12.74
CA ALA A 211 10.32 9.01 13.71
C ALA A 211 10.96 7.77 14.36
N PRO A 212 12.24 7.82 14.73
CA PRO A 212 12.84 6.85 15.62
C PRO A 212 12.09 6.76 16.95
N LEU A 213 12.04 5.56 17.54
CA LEU A 213 11.49 5.39 18.89
C LEU A 213 12.31 6.21 19.89
N THR A 214 11.62 7.05 20.66
CA THR A 214 12.21 7.91 21.70
C THR A 214 12.12 7.30 23.09
N ASP A 215 11.19 6.37 23.31
CA ASP A 215 11.03 5.65 24.57
C ASP A 215 12.09 4.53 24.69
N PRO A 216 12.95 4.56 25.73
CA PRO A 216 13.93 3.51 26.00
C PRO A 216 13.33 2.11 26.13
N GLU A 217 12.15 1.96 26.73
CA GLU A 217 11.53 0.65 26.94
C GLU A 217 11.11 0.01 25.61
N GLN A 218 10.55 0.82 24.70
CA GLN A 218 10.22 0.38 23.34
C GLN A 218 11.48 -0.03 22.57
N ARG A 219 12.59 0.70 22.74
CA ARG A 219 13.89 0.34 22.13
C ARG A 219 14.45 -0.96 22.68
N VAL A 220 14.36 -1.19 23.99
CA VAL A 220 14.74 -2.45 24.64
C VAL A 220 13.92 -3.61 24.07
N GLU A 221 12.61 -3.42 23.87
CA GLU A 221 11.74 -4.44 23.29
C GLU A 221 12.14 -4.78 21.84
N VAL A 222 12.48 -3.78 21.02
CA VAL A 222 13.01 -4.01 19.67
C VAL A 222 14.28 -4.86 19.70
N ILE A 223 15.21 -4.56 20.62
CA ILE A 223 16.47 -5.31 20.77
C ILE A 223 16.17 -6.77 21.17
N LYS A 224 15.34 -6.98 22.20
CA LYS A 224 14.97 -8.32 22.68
C LYS A 224 14.29 -9.17 21.61
N ARG A 225 13.29 -8.62 20.91
CA ARG A 225 12.59 -9.34 19.83
C ARG A 225 13.52 -9.70 18.68
N ARG A 226 14.44 -8.79 18.34
CA ARG A 226 15.43 -9.05 17.30
C ARG A 226 16.36 -10.18 17.71
N GLU A 227 16.86 -10.19 18.94
CA GLU A 227 17.72 -11.27 19.45
C GLU A 227 17.01 -12.63 19.42
N LEU A 228 15.76 -12.70 19.89
CA LEU A 228 14.95 -13.92 19.86
C LEU A 228 14.72 -14.42 18.43
N PHE A 229 14.44 -13.51 17.48
CA PHE A 229 14.26 -13.88 16.08
C PHE A 229 15.55 -14.41 15.44
N PHE A 230 16.71 -13.83 15.74
CA PHE A 230 17.99 -14.32 15.20
C PHE A 230 18.42 -15.66 15.81
N ALA A 231 18.07 -15.91 17.08
CA ALA A 231 18.37 -17.17 17.76
C ALA A 231 17.56 -18.35 17.17
N ASP A 232 16.26 -18.18 16.96
CA ASP A 232 15.40 -19.17 16.29
C ASP A 232 14.27 -18.48 15.50
N PRO A 233 14.49 -18.20 14.20
CA PRO A 233 13.49 -17.53 13.37
C PRO A 233 12.17 -18.30 13.25
N ALA A 234 12.22 -19.64 13.27
CA ALA A 234 11.05 -20.49 13.09
C ALA A 234 10.18 -20.50 14.35
N ALA A 235 10.79 -20.68 15.53
CA ALA A 235 10.08 -20.62 16.80
C ALA A 235 9.49 -19.23 17.06
N PHE A 236 10.25 -18.17 16.76
CA PHE A 236 9.76 -16.80 16.88
C PHE A 236 8.59 -16.53 15.92
N SER A 237 8.68 -16.96 14.66
CA SER A 237 7.58 -16.76 13.71
C SER A 237 6.33 -17.51 14.14
N LYS A 238 6.49 -18.71 14.71
CA LYS A 238 5.38 -19.52 15.24
C LYS A 238 4.70 -18.86 16.44
N SER A 239 5.43 -18.18 17.33
CA SER A 239 4.83 -17.50 18.48
C SER A 239 3.95 -16.31 18.11
N TYR A 240 4.13 -15.75 16.91
CA TYR A 240 3.29 -14.66 16.37
C TYR A 240 2.28 -15.12 15.32
N GLU A 241 2.15 -16.43 15.07
CA GLU A 241 1.28 -16.98 14.03
C GLU A 241 -0.20 -16.62 14.24
N ASP A 242 -0.68 -16.67 15.49
CA ASP A 242 -2.06 -16.30 15.82
C ASP A 242 -2.34 -14.82 15.53
N ALA A 243 -1.42 -13.94 15.91
CA ALA A 243 -1.53 -12.50 15.65
C ALA A 243 -1.45 -12.18 14.15
N GLN A 244 -0.61 -12.88 13.40
CA GLN A 244 -0.56 -12.80 11.93
C GLN A 244 -1.88 -13.23 11.31
N GLU A 245 -2.43 -14.35 11.75
CA GLU A 245 -3.68 -14.89 11.22
C GLU A 245 -4.87 -13.98 11.54
N GLU A 246 -4.90 -13.36 12.72
CA GLU A 246 -5.90 -12.35 13.07
C GLU A 246 -5.86 -11.16 12.08
N LEU A 247 -4.67 -10.61 11.83
CA LEU A 247 -4.47 -9.51 10.87
C LEU A 247 -4.83 -9.94 9.44
N ARG A 248 -4.44 -11.16 9.03
CA ARG A 248 -4.76 -11.70 7.70
C ARG A 248 -6.27 -11.80 7.50
N ARG A 249 -6.98 -12.35 8.49
CA ARG A 249 -8.44 -12.43 8.47
C ARG A 249 -9.07 -11.04 8.47
N ALA A 250 -8.53 -10.07 9.21
CA ALA A 250 -9.02 -8.69 9.19
C ALA A 250 -8.90 -8.07 7.79
N VAL A 251 -7.76 -8.21 7.12
CA VAL A 251 -7.55 -7.74 5.74
C VAL A 251 -8.54 -8.41 4.78
N VAL A 252 -8.70 -9.73 4.86
CA VAL A 252 -9.64 -10.47 3.98
C VAL A 252 -11.08 -10.04 4.19
N ARG A 253 -11.51 -9.87 5.45
CA ARG A 253 -12.87 -9.37 5.76
C ARG A 253 -13.06 -7.95 5.24
N ALA A 254 -12.10 -7.06 5.46
CA ALA A 254 -12.16 -5.68 5.02
C ALA A 254 -12.25 -5.57 3.49
N LYS A 255 -11.44 -6.35 2.74
CA LYS A 255 -11.52 -6.41 1.27
C LYS A 255 -12.91 -6.82 0.76
N LYS A 256 -13.53 -7.81 1.41
CA LYS A 256 -14.88 -8.26 1.06
C LYS A 256 -15.96 -7.23 1.42
N LEU A 257 -15.78 -6.50 2.50
CA LEU A 257 -16.74 -5.51 3.00
C LEU A 257 -16.65 -4.17 2.25
N LEU A 258 -15.46 -3.80 1.77
CA LEU A 258 -15.18 -2.50 1.15
C LEU A 258 -16.21 -2.06 0.08
N PRO A 259 -16.65 -2.91 -0.86
CA PRO A 259 -17.64 -2.50 -1.87
C PRO A 259 -19.01 -2.12 -1.28
N ALA A 260 -19.34 -2.60 -0.07
CA ALA A 260 -20.58 -2.30 0.63
C ALA A 260 -20.48 -1.05 1.52
N VAL A 261 -19.28 -0.47 1.71
CA VAL A 261 -19.09 0.70 2.57
C VAL A 261 -19.61 1.97 1.90
N LYS A 262 -20.54 2.64 2.58
CA LYS A 262 -21.14 3.90 2.15
C LYS A 262 -20.66 5.05 3.03
N ALA A 263 -20.65 6.24 2.44
CA ALA A 263 -20.39 7.48 3.16
C ALA A 263 -21.56 8.42 2.91
N ASP A 264 -21.97 9.15 3.95
CA ASP A 264 -23.00 10.16 3.84
C ASP A 264 -22.52 11.38 3.05
N GLU A 265 -23.43 12.04 2.33
CA GLU A 265 -23.19 13.27 1.56
C GLU A 265 -22.50 14.36 2.38
N ARG A 266 -22.81 14.47 3.68
CA ARG A 266 -22.19 15.44 4.60
C ARG A 266 -20.68 15.24 4.73
N LEU A 267 -20.20 14.00 4.67
CA LEU A 267 -18.77 13.67 4.79
C LEU A 267 -18.02 14.08 3.52
N TYR A 268 -18.60 13.86 2.34
CA TYR A 268 -18.01 14.35 1.09
C TYR A 268 -17.89 15.87 1.08
N ARG A 269 -18.92 16.58 1.56
CA ARG A 269 -18.89 18.04 1.70
C ARG A 269 -17.83 18.50 2.72
N ALA A 270 -17.68 17.80 3.83
CA ALA A 270 -16.65 18.11 4.83
C ALA A 270 -15.24 17.92 4.26
N VAL A 271 -14.99 16.84 3.51
CA VAL A 271 -13.69 16.61 2.83
C VAL A 271 -13.39 17.73 1.84
N ALA A 272 -14.32 18.06 0.96
CA ALA A 272 -14.13 19.13 -0.03
C ALA A 272 -13.92 20.51 0.63
N ARG A 273 -14.65 20.81 1.71
CA ARG A 273 -14.45 22.07 2.45
C ARG A 273 -13.09 22.10 3.15
N LEU A 274 -12.64 20.97 3.68
CA LEU A 274 -11.35 20.85 4.35
C LEU A 274 -10.20 21.08 3.36
N THR A 275 -10.21 20.43 2.21
CA THR A 275 -9.15 20.58 1.19
C THR A 275 -9.11 21.98 0.61
N VAL A 276 -10.27 22.61 0.35
CA VAL A 276 -10.36 24.02 -0.06
C VAL A 276 -9.82 24.96 1.03
N LYS A 277 -10.19 24.75 2.30
CA LYS A 277 -9.71 25.58 3.43
C LYS A 277 -8.20 25.48 3.61
N LEU A 278 -7.62 24.33 3.30
CA LEU A 278 -6.18 24.06 3.38
C LEU A 278 -5.43 24.42 2.09
N GLU A 279 -6.11 25.04 1.12
CA GLU A 279 -5.54 25.46 -0.16
C GLU A 279 -4.86 24.31 -0.93
N VAL A 280 -5.41 23.09 -0.80
CA VAL A 280 -4.92 21.92 -1.52
C VAL A 280 -5.47 21.92 -2.94
N GLU A 281 -4.61 22.23 -3.91
CA GLU A 281 -4.93 22.28 -5.34
C GLU A 281 -4.96 20.88 -6.01
N SER A 282 -5.62 19.89 -5.39
CA SER A 282 -5.66 18.51 -5.92
C SER A 282 -6.95 17.78 -5.56
N HIS A 283 -7.77 17.49 -6.58
CA HIS A 283 -8.94 16.59 -6.44
C HIS A 283 -8.54 15.16 -6.05
N ARG A 284 -7.29 14.75 -6.34
CA ARG A 284 -6.79 13.44 -5.88
C ARG A 284 -6.78 13.37 -4.37
N ALA A 285 -6.55 14.49 -3.67
CA ALA A 285 -6.58 14.54 -2.22
C ALA A 285 -7.96 14.15 -1.67
N ASP A 286 -9.03 14.70 -2.26
CA ASP A 286 -10.41 14.41 -1.89
C ASP A 286 -10.73 12.92 -2.06
N ILE A 287 -10.41 12.38 -3.24
CA ILE A 287 -10.66 10.98 -3.60
C ILE A 287 -9.87 10.05 -2.67
N THR A 288 -8.57 10.29 -2.52
CA THR A 288 -7.69 9.49 -1.67
C THR A 288 -8.19 9.47 -0.22
N MET A 289 -8.57 10.63 0.32
CA MET A 289 -9.09 10.75 1.68
C MET A 289 -10.37 9.92 1.87
N MET A 290 -11.29 9.99 0.92
CA MET A 290 -12.51 9.18 0.96
C MET A 290 -12.25 7.68 0.81
N GLN A 291 -11.33 7.28 -0.08
CA GLN A 291 -10.95 5.87 -0.24
C GLN A 291 -10.28 5.32 1.02
N CYS A 292 -9.44 6.13 1.66
CA CYS A 292 -8.79 5.81 2.93
C CYS A 292 -9.82 5.70 4.07
N ALA A 293 -10.78 6.62 4.17
CA ALA A 293 -11.84 6.59 5.17
C ALA A 293 -12.76 5.36 5.01
N LYS A 294 -13.10 4.98 3.77
CA LYS A 294 -13.85 3.74 3.49
C LYS A 294 -13.06 2.49 3.86
N ALA A 295 -11.76 2.45 3.57
CA ALA A 295 -10.90 1.34 3.95
C ALA A 295 -10.75 1.22 5.49
N LEU A 296 -10.69 2.36 6.20
CA LEU A 296 -10.72 2.39 7.67
C LEU A 296 -12.02 1.78 8.21
N ALA A 297 -13.17 2.25 7.73
CA ALA A 297 -14.46 1.71 8.13
C ALA A 297 -14.58 0.20 7.85
N ALA A 298 -14.14 -0.25 6.67
CA ALA A 298 -14.12 -1.66 6.29
C ALA A 298 -13.22 -2.50 7.23
N LEU A 299 -12.05 -1.97 7.59
CA LEU A 299 -11.11 -2.64 8.50
C LEU A 299 -11.68 -2.81 9.91
N ASP A 300 -12.51 -1.86 10.35
CA ASP A 300 -13.24 -1.96 11.61
C ASP A 300 -14.51 -2.82 11.52
N GLY A 301 -14.83 -3.38 10.35
CA GLY A 301 -16.01 -4.20 10.13
C GLY A 301 -17.31 -3.40 10.00
N ARG A 302 -17.25 -2.10 9.70
CA ARG A 302 -18.41 -1.22 9.48
C ARG A 302 -18.71 -1.02 8.00
N THR A 303 -19.97 -0.80 7.67
CA THR A 303 -20.45 -0.45 6.32
C THR A 303 -20.72 1.04 6.14
N GLU A 304 -20.48 1.86 7.16
CA GLU A 304 -20.71 3.30 7.14
C GLU A 304 -19.46 4.02 7.62
N VAL A 305 -19.03 5.02 6.85
CA VAL A 305 -17.92 5.91 7.22
C VAL A 305 -18.39 6.88 8.31
N GLU A 306 -17.57 7.04 9.34
CA GLU A 306 -17.80 8.02 10.41
C GLU A 306 -16.84 9.22 10.28
N ALA A 307 -17.16 10.35 10.91
CA ALA A 307 -16.32 11.55 10.94
C ALA A 307 -14.88 11.27 11.42
N HIS A 308 -14.74 10.36 12.39
CA HIS A 308 -13.45 9.91 12.89
C HIS A 308 -12.58 9.23 11.81
N ASP A 309 -13.20 8.50 10.87
CA ASP A 309 -12.46 7.86 9.77
C ASP A 309 -11.93 8.90 8.78
N VAL A 310 -12.72 9.95 8.52
CA VAL A 310 -12.32 11.08 7.69
C VAL A 310 -11.14 11.83 8.32
N TRP A 311 -11.20 12.09 9.63
CA TRP A 311 -10.10 12.70 10.36
C TRP A 311 -8.82 11.85 10.33
N ARG A 312 -8.93 10.53 10.59
CA ARG A 312 -7.76 9.65 10.49
C ARG A 312 -7.21 9.61 9.06
N ALA A 313 -8.09 9.53 8.06
CA ALA A 313 -7.69 9.57 6.67
C ALA A 313 -6.94 10.87 6.33
N SER A 314 -7.44 12.03 6.76
CA SER A 314 -6.80 13.32 6.47
C SER A 314 -5.38 13.42 7.02
N THR A 315 -5.11 12.82 8.19
CA THR A 315 -3.74 12.78 8.75
C THR A 315 -2.76 11.94 7.93
N LEU A 316 -3.25 10.97 7.14
CA LEU A 316 -2.44 10.09 6.31
C LEU A 316 -2.30 10.58 4.85
N THR A 317 -3.23 11.42 4.38
CA THR A 317 -3.35 11.78 2.96
C THR A 317 -2.98 13.22 2.62
N LEU A 318 -2.99 14.13 3.60
CA LEU A 318 -2.73 15.56 3.37
C LEU A 318 -1.28 15.98 3.66
N GLY A 319 -0.50 15.15 4.37
CA GLY A 319 0.90 15.37 4.78
C GLY A 319 1.70 16.39 3.98
N HIS A 320 1.91 16.03 2.72
CA HIS A 320 2.79 16.71 1.75
C HIS A 320 2.01 17.60 0.78
N ARG A 321 0.67 17.61 0.84
CA ARG A 321 -0.20 18.36 -0.08
C ARG A 321 -0.53 19.76 0.44
N LEU A 322 -0.08 20.09 1.65
CA LEU A 322 -0.21 21.43 2.18
C LEU A 322 0.77 22.39 1.51
N PRO A 323 0.37 23.65 1.26
CA PRO A 323 1.26 24.70 0.77
C PRO A 323 2.50 24.83 1.68
N HIS A 324 3.68 24.65 1.11
CA HIS A 324 4.95 24.76 1.84
C HIS A 324 5.57 26.13 1.57
N ASP A 325 5.81 26.93 2.62
CA ASP A 325 6.68 28.10 2.55
C ASP A 325 8.15 27.62 2.52
N PRO A 326 8.94 27.85 1.44
CA PRO A 326 10.31 27.36 1.31
C PRO A 326 11.26 27.82 2.43
N PHE A 327 10.88 28.85 3.19
CA PHE A 327 11.72 29.46 4.23
C PHE A 327 11.34 29.04 5.65
N VAL A 328 10.31 28.21 5.81
CA VAL A 328 9.86 27.64 7.09
C VAL A 328 9.98 26.12 6.99
N ALA A 329 10.52 25.46 8.03
CA ALA A 329 10.45 24.01 8.12
C ALA A 329 8.99 23.60 7.94
N GLY A 330 8.70 22.82 6.89
CA GLY A 330 7.38 22.69 6.28
C GLY A 330 6.21 22.55 7.24
N PRO A 331 4.98 22.94 6.83
CA PRO A 331 3.85 22.97 7.74
C PRO A 331 3.63 21.60 8.36
N ALA A 332 3.96 21.46 9.64
CA ALA A 332 3.59 20.29 10.40
C ALA A 332 2.07 20.28 10.47
N LEU A 333 1.44 19.29 9.85
CA LEU A 333 0.01 19.05 10.02
C LEU A 333 -0.28 18.86 11.50
N ASP A 334 -0.95 19.82 12.13
CA ASP A 334 -1.50 19.66 13.47
C ASP A 334 -2.77 18.79 13.36
N PRO A 335 -2.73 17.51 13.81
CA PRO A 335 -3.89 16.63 13.74
C PRO A 335 -5.06 17.16 14.59
N MET A 336 -4.79 17.97 15.62
CA MET A 336 -5.83 18.60 16.44
C MET A 336 -6.47 19.81 15.73
N ALA A 337 -5.73 20.55 14.92
CA ALA A 337 -6.31 21.59 14.06
C ALA A 337 -7.22 20.98 12.99
N LEU A 338 -6.78 19.90 12.33
CA LEU A 338 -7.62 19.16 11.37
C LEU A 338 -8.91 18.67 12.03
N ARG A 339 -8.80 18.12 13.24
CA ARG A 339 -9.96 17.65 14.01
C ARG A 339 -10.95 18.78 14.27
N ARG A 340 -10.48 19.90 14.83
CA ARG A 340 -11.32 21.08 15.13
C ARG A 340 -12.03 21.58 13.87
N ASN A 341 -11.29 21.69 12.76
CA ASN A 341 -11.86 22.09 11.48
C ASN A 341 -12.97 21.12 10.99
N LEU A 342 -12.77 19.81 11.13
CA LEU A 342 -13.78 18.82 10.76
C LEU A 342 -15.00 18.83 11.69
N GLU A 343 -14.80 18.97 13.00
CA GLU A 343 -15.88 19.11 13.99
C GLU A 343 -16.73 20.35 13.68
N ASP A 344 -16.10 21.50 13.39
CA ASP A 344 -16.79 22.73 13.00
C ASP A 344 -17.58 22.56 11.69
N MET A 345 -17.04 21.81 10.72
CA MET A 345 -17.68 21.59 9.42
C MET A 345 -18.85 20.60 9.47
N LEU A 346 -18.81 19.65 10.39
CA LEU A 346 -19.83 18.61 10.55
C LEU A 346 -20.86 18.94 11.63
N GLU A 347 -20.62 19.99 12.42
CA GLU A 347 -21.44 20.39 13.58
C GLU A 347 -21.64 19.24 14.59
N GLU A 348 -20.69 18.28 14.64
CA GLU A 348 -20.73 17.11 15.53
C GLU A 348 -19.32 16.80 16.10
N PRO A 349 -19.22 16.34 17.37
CA PRO A 349 -17.94 16.02 17.97
C PRO A 349 -17.38 14.70 17.42
N ILE A 350 -16.08 14.67 17.16
CA ILE A 350 -15.36 13.45 16.77
C ILE A 350 -15.00 12.69 18.06
N ASP A 351 -15.77 11.65 18.39
CA ASP A 351 -15.56 10.86 19.61
C ASP A 351 -14.41 9.84 19.46
N LEU A 352 -13.30 10.08 20.17
CA LEU A 352 -12.16 9.17 20.24
C LEU A 352 -12.43 7.91 21.10
N LYS A 353 -13.45 7.92 21.96
CA LYS A 353 -13.72 6.84 22.92
C LYS A 353 -14.41 5.62 22.31
N LYS A 354 -15.00 5.73 21.12
CA LYS A 354 -15.57 4.55 20.42
C LYS A 354 -14.55 3.46 20.06
N LYS A 355 -13.23 3.68 20.24
CA LYS A 355 -12.19 2.67 19.95
C LYS A 355 -11.06 2.50 20.98
N ALA A 356 -11.09 3.16 22.13
CA ALA A 356 -10.17 2.79 23.22
C ALA A 356 -10.54 1.43 23.87
N LEU A 357 -11.70 0.85 23.53
CA LEU A 357 -12.30 -0.30 24.22
C LEU A 357 -12.26 -1.64 23.47
N THR A 358 -11.55 -1.77 22.35
CA THR A 358 -11.40 -3.08 21.66
C THR A 358 -10.00 -3.69 21.68
N LYS A 359 -8.99 -3.07 22.31
CA LYS A 359 -7.64 -3.67 22.39
C LYS A 359 -6.97 -3.78 23.77
N THR A 360 -7.53 -3.27 24.86
CA THR A 360 -6.81 -3.25 26.17
C THR A 360 -7.51 -3.97 27.33
N GLN A 361 -8.68 -4.60 27.13
CA GLN A 361 -9.40 -5.32 28.22
C GLN A 361 -9.68 -6.82 27.98
N ARG A 362 -9.19 -7.41 26.88
CA ARG A 362 -9.27 -8.89 26.69
C ARG A 362 -7.93 -9.63 26.77
N ALA A 363 -6.79 -8.92 26.81
CA ALA A 363 -5.48 -9.53 27.01
C ALA A 363 -4.98 -9.48 28.49
N SER A 364 -5.62 -8.67 29.35
CA SER A 364 -5.20 -8.48 30.75
C SER A 364 -6.06 -9.24 31.78
N SER A 365 -7.10 -9.97 31.35
CA SER A 365 -7.96 -10.77 32.24
C SER A 365 -7.75 -12.30 32.17
N LEU A 366 -6.81 -12.78 31.34
CA LEU A 366 -6.44 -14.20 31.24
C LEU A 366 -5.02 -14.52 31.75
N ALA A 367 -4.23 -13.52 32.17
CA ALA A 367 -2.90 -13.72 32.78
C ALA A 367 -2.86 -13.45 34.30
N ALA A 368 -4.02 -13.25 34.94
CA ALA A 368 -4.13 -13.06 36.40
C ALA A 368 -4.89 -14.20 37.12
N ARG A 369 -5.17 -15.30 36.42
CA ARG A 369 -5.74 -16.54 37.00
C ARG A 369 -5.21 -17.78 36.28
N SER A 370 -3.94 -18.08 36.50
CA SER A 370 -3.36 -19.44 36.45
C SER A 370 -1.95 -19.41 37.00
#